data_AF-A0A1W1C417-F1
#
_entry.id   AF-A0A1W1C417-F1
#
_cell.length_a   1.000
_cell.length_b   1.000
_cell.length_c   1.000
_cell.angle_alpha   90.00
_cell.angle_beta   90.00
_cell.angle_gamma   90.00
#
_symmetry.space_group_name_H-M   'P 1'
#
loop_
_entity.id
_entity.type
_entity.pdbx_description
1 polymer ?
#
loop_
_entity_poly.entity_id
_entity_poly.type
_entity_poly.pdbx_seq_one_letter_code
_entity_poly.pdbx_strand_id
1 'polypeptide(L)' 'MGVYVDEIFFLEGLDKSKILKAFKPHIFFDDQEEHLEPASHLVPSGKVPYKSDSVLQVGLFSEKELEE' A
#
# COMPACT_ATOMS: atom_id res chain seq x y z
N MET A 1 -16.99 15.16 -10.32
CA MET A 1 -16.56 15.21 -8.91
C MET A 1 -15.17 14.61 -8.86
N GLY A 2 -14.21 15.31 -8.27
CA GLY A 2 -12.80 14.92 -8.24
C GLY A 2 -12.35 14.48 -6.85
N VAL A 3 -11.09 14.05 -6.76
CA VAL A 3 -10.42 13.81 -5.48
C VAL A 3 -9.77 15.12 -5.04
N TYR A 4 -10.07 15.57 -3.83
CA TYR A 4 -9.41 16.70 -3.19
C TYR A 4 -8.40 16.14 -2.19
N VAL A 5 -7.19 16.68 -2.23
CA VAL A 5 -6.08 16.24 -1.40
C VAL A 5 -5.73 17.36 -0.44
N ASP A 6 -5.83 17.10 0.86
CA ASP A 6 -5.47 18.06 1.90
C ASP A 6 -3.94 18.14 2.07
N GLU A 7 -3.26 16.99 2.10
CA GLU A 7 -1.81 16.90 2.36
C GLU A 7 -1.15 15.79 1.52
N ILE A 8 0.12 16.00 1.14
CA ILE A 8 0.95 15.03 0.41
C ILE A 8 2.32 14.92 1.08
N PHE A 9 2.76 13.68 1.30
CA PHE A 9 4.07 13.37 1.87
C PHE A 9 4.91 12.59 0.85
N PHE A 10 6.09 13.12 0.51
CA PHE A 10 7.09 12.40 -0.28
C PHE A 10 8.06 11.71 0.67
N LEU A 11 8.09 10.38 0.62
CA LEU A 11 8.84 9.58 1.59
C LEU A 11 10.17 9.05 1.06
N GLU A 12 10.46 9.14 -0.24
CA GLU A 12 11.75 8.70 -0.83
C GLU A 12 12.21 7.30 -0.40
N GLY A 13 11.28 6.34 -0.28
CA GLY A 13 11.57 4.97 0.17
C GLY A 13 11.66 4.79 1.68
N LEU A 14 11.41 5.82 2.48
CA LEU A 14 11.25 5.69 3.92
C LEU A 14 10.02 4.85 4.27
N ASP A 15 10.15 4.10 5.36
CA ASP A 15 9.07 3.32 5.95
C ASP A 15 7.85 4.18 6.31
N LYS A 16 6.71 3.85 5.68
CA LYS A 16 5.40 4.48 5.86
C LYS A 16 4.88 4.39 7.29
N SER A 17 5.32 3.40 8.08
CA SER A 17 4.93 3.22 9.48
C SER A 17 5.18 4.46 10.33
N LYS A 18 6.23 5.23 10.03
CA LYS A 18 6.57 6.46 10.76
C LYS A 18 5.50 7.53 10.57
N ILE A 19 5.09 7.78 9.33
CA ILE A 19 4.05 8.77 9.05
C ILE A 19 2.68 8.29 9.52
N LEU A 20 2.36 6.99 9.37
CA LEU A 20 1.09 6.44 9.86
C LEU A 20 0.95 6.58 11.38
N LYS A 21 2.03 6.38 12.15
CA LYS A 21 2.03 6.60 13.62
C LYS A 21 1.84 8.07 14.00
N ALA A 22 2.44 8.98 13.24
CA ALA A 22 2.39 10.41 13.52
C ALA A 22 1.05 11.04 13.11
N PHE A 23 0.61 10.74 11.89
CA PHE A 23 -0.59 11.28 11.27
C PHE A 23 -1.88 10.66 11.82
N LYS A 24 -1.84 9.38 12.22
CA LYS A 24 -2.98 8.61 12.77
C LYS A 24 -4.22 8.66 11.86
N PRO A 25 -4.10 8.22 10.59
CA PRO A 25 -5.26 8.14 9.73
C PRO A 25 -6.27 7.11 10.27
N HIS A 26 -7.53 7.26 9.89
CA HIS A 26 -8.56 6.28 10.23
C HIS A 26 -8.45 4.99 9.40
N ILE A 27 -7.97 5.12 8.16
CA ILE A 27 -7.78 4.01 7.22
C ILE A 27 -6.59 4.29 6.31
N PHE A 28 -5.87 3.24 5.92
CA PHE A 28 -4.76 3.29 4.99
C PHE A 28 -5.02 2.35 3.80
N PHE A 29 -4.66 2.79 2.59
CA PHE A 29 -4.80 2.00 1.38
C PHE A 29 -3.48 1.96 0.62
N ASP A 30 -3.11 0.78 0.14
CA ASP A 30 -1.92 0.54 -0.67
C ASP A 30 -2.19 -0.65 -1.60
N ASP A 31 -1.45 -0.77 -2.70
CA ASP A 31 -1.56 -1.89 -3.65
C ASP A 31 -0.54 -3.01 -3.37
N GLN A 32 0.50 -2.72 -2.58
CA GLN A 32 1.57 -3.66 -2.28
C GLN A 32 1.46 -4.24 -0.86
N GLU A 33 1.56 -5.56 -0.76
CA GLU A 33 1.42 -6.29 0.51
C GLU A 33 2.52 -5.95 1.51
N GLU A 34 3.74 -5.68 1.00
CA GLU A 34 4.90 -5.25 1.79
C GLU A 34 4.61 -3.97 2.59
N HIS A 35 3.78 -3.06 2.06
CA HIS A 35 3.39 -1.86 2.79
C HIS A 35 2.24 -2.11 3.76
N LEU A 36 1.33 -3.03 3.42
CA LEU A 36 0.10 -3.28 4.17
C LEU A 36 0.34 -4.09 5.43
N GLU A 37 1.21 -5.10 5.40
CA GLU A 37 1.52 -5.93 6.57
C GLU A 37 1.99 -5.07 7.77
N PRO A 38 3.05 -4.25 7.66
CA PRO A 38 3.47 -3.37 8.74
C PRO A 38 2.42 -2.32 9.13
N ALA A 39 1.69 -1.77 8.15
CA ALA A 39 0.66 -0.75 8.39
C ALA A 39 -0.54 -1.31 9.15
N SER A 40 -0.92 -2.57 8.90
CA SER A 40 -2.08 -3.23 9.52
C SER A 40 -1.96 -3.32 11.04
N HIS A 41 -0.73 -3.37 11.57
CA HIS A 41 -0.45 -3.35 13.00
C HIS A 41 -0.69 -1.98 13.65
N LEU A 42 -0.86 -0.93 12.85
CA LEU A 42 -0.97 0.46 13.30
C LEU A 42 -2.33 1.07 13.00
N VAL A 43 -2.90 0.74 11.85
CA VAL A 43 -4.15 1.32 11.33
C VAL A 43 -4.89 0.29 10.48
N PRO A 44 -6.23 0.29 10.48
CA PRO A 44 -7.00 -0.47 9.49
C PRO A 44 -6.49 -0.21 8.08
N SER A 45 -6.09 -1.29 7.39
CA SER A 45 -5.42 -1.21 6.10
C SER A 45 -6.16 -2.04 5.05
N GLY A 46 -6.29 -1.51 3.82
CA GLY A 46 -7.00 -2.15 2.72
C GLY A 46 -6.13 -2.27 1.47
N LYS A 47 -6.05 -3.49 0.91
CA LYS A 47 -5.38 -3.73 -0.38
C LYS A 47 -6.23 -3.21 -1.53
N VAL A 48 -5.63 -2.36 -2.36
CA VAL A 48 -6.24 -1.92 -3.62
C VAL A 48 -5.89 -2.92 -4.71
N PRO A 49 -6.86 -3.67 -5.27
CA PRO A 49 -6.57 -4.65 -6.30
C PRO A 49 -6.25 -3.98 -7.64
N TYR A 50 -5.29 -4.53 -8.36
CA TYR A 50 -5.17 -4.28 -9.78
C TYR A 50 -6.36 -4.90 -10.52
N LYS A 51 -6.71 -4.29 -11.67
CA LYS A 51 -7.65 -4.92 -12.59
C LYS A 51 -7.07 -6.23 -13.13
N SER A 52 -7.95 -7.20 -13.39
CA SER A 52 -7.58 -8.53 -13.89
C SER A 52 -6.80 -8.53 -15.21
N ASP A 53 -6.97 -7.49 -16.02
CA ASP A 53 -6.29 -7.27 -17.30
C ASP A 53 -5.10 -6.31 -17.21
N SER A 54 -4.70 -5.92 -15.99
CA SER A 54 -3.60 -4.99 -15.76
C SER A 54 -2.25 -5.67 -16.00
N VAL A 55 -1.40 -5.03 -16.81
CA VAL A 55 0.00 -5.44 -16.99
C VAL A 55 0.80 -5.41 -15.68
N LEU A 56 0.38 -4.59 -14.70
CA LEU A 56 1.01 -4.52 -13.38
C LEU A 56 0.67 -5.71 -12.48
N GLN A 57 -0.40 -6.46 -12.79
CA GLN A 57 -0.75 -7.67 -12.04
C GLN A 57 0.24 -8.82 -12.32
N VAL A 58 0.84 -8.86 -13.52
CA VAL A 58 1.66 -9.97 -14.00
C VAL A 58 2.97 -10.12 -13.21
N GLY A 59 3.48 -9.05 -12.60
CA GLY A 59 4.66 -9.09 -11.74
C GLY A 59 4.45 -9.80 -10.39
N LEU A 60 3.19 -9.99 -9.97
CA LEU A 60 2.86 -10.54 -8.65
C LEU A 60 2.97 -12.08 -8.58
N PHE A 61 3.03 -12.75 -9.73
CA PHE A 61 3.11 -14.22 -9.83
C PHE A 61 4.53 -14.74 -10.07
N SER A 62 5.49 -13.86 -10.41
CA SER A 62 6.87 -14.23 -10.76
C SER A 62 7.74 -14.63 -9.56
N GLU A 63 7.38 -14.24 -8.33
CA GLU A 63 8.22 -14.50 -7.14
C GLU A 63 7.70 -15.67 -6.29
N LYS A 64 6.42 -16.07 -6.42
CA LYS A 64 5.83 -17.16 -5.64
C LYS A 64 6.13 -18.57 -6.18
N GLU A 65 6.63 -18.71 -7.40
CA GLU A 65 6.97 -20.02 -8.00
C GLU A 65 8.40 -20.51 -7.67
N LEU A 66 9.17 -19.79 -6.84
CA LEU A 66 10.54 -20.19 -6.46
C LEU A 66 10.65 -20.84 -5.06
N GLU A 67 9.53 -21.05 -4.35
CA GLU A 67 9.50 -21.69 -3.02
C GLU A 67 8.62 -22.96 -2.93
N GLU A 68 8.22 -23.56 -4.06
CA GLU A 68 7.71 -24.95 -4.14
C GLU A 68 8.60 -25.82 -5.05
#